data_AF-A0A2S6N6V5-F1
#
_entry.id   AF-A0A2S6N6V5-F1
#
_cell.length_a   1.000
_cell.length_b   1.000
_cell.length_c   1.000
_cell.angle_alpha   90.00
_cell.angle_beta   90.00
_cell.angle_gamma   90.00
#
_symmetry.space_group_name_H-M   'P 1'
#
loop_
_entity.id
_entity.type
_entity.pdbx_description
1 polymer ?
#
loop_
_entity_poly.entity_id
_entity_poly.type
_entity_poly.pdbx_seq_one_letter_code
_entity_poly.pdbx_strand_id
1 'polypeptide(L)'
;MRIDNELRNRGVNDILIAVVDGLKGFPKAINAAFLQTLAQTCIVHLIRTSLAYVSWQDRREVVAALKPIYVAPTVEAALQALEAFETGPWGRKYPAIAPAWRRQWQQVVPFFAFPPEVRRIIDTPTPSRASTASCVPQSAAGGTSPPTRRQRNCCIWSCAMSAKTGRCSA
;
A
#
# COMPACT_ATOMS: atom_id res chain seq x y z
N MET A 1 17.39 1.67 -9.03
CA MET A 1 16.87 2.06 -7.69
C MET A 1 17.95 1.75 -6.67
N ARG A 2 18.20 2.66 -5.72
CA ARG A 2 19.34 2.60 -4.77
C ARG A 2 18.94 2.03 -3.40
N ILE A 3 17.65 2.14 -3.04
CA ILE A 3 17.13 1.88 -1.69
C ILE A 3 17.09 0.38 -1.35
N ASP A 4 16.68 -0.49 -2.28
CA ASP A 4 16.56 -1.94 -2.00
C ASP A 4 17.94 -2.57 -1.71
N ASN A 5 18.95 -2.16 -2.47
CA ASN A 5 20.34 -2.56 -2.23
C ASN A 5 20.91 -1.95 -0.95
N GLU A 6 20.52 -0.73 -0.59
CA GLU A 6 20.91 -0.14 0.69
C GLU A 6 20.32 -0.90 1.88
N LEU A 7 19.08 -1.40 1.80
CA LEU A 7 18.48 -2.24 2.85
C LEU A 7 19.28 -3.54 3.02
N ARG A 8 19.65 -4.18 1.91
CA ARG A 8 20.49 -5.38 1.92
C ARG A 8 21.86 -5.11 2.54
N ASN A 9 22.49 -3.99 2.18
CA ASN A 9 23.79 -3.57 2.74
C ASN A 9 23.73 -3.22 4.24
N ARG A 10 22.54 -2.91 4.77
CA ARG A 10 22.31 -2.70 6.21
C ARG A 10 22.00 -4.00 6.97
N GLY A 11 22.06 -5.16 6.31
CA GLY A 11 21.88 -6.47 6.93
C GLY A 11 20.46 -7.02 6.89
N VAL A 12 19.56 -6.44 6.08
CA VAL A 12 18.25 -7.08 5.82
C VAL A 12 18.48 -8.29 4.93
N ASN A 13 18.19 -9.47 5.47
CA ASN A 13 18.41 -10.74 4.77
C ASN A 13 17.25 -11.10 3.83
N ASP A 14 16.01 -10.88 4.29
CA ASP A 14 14.82 -11.24 3.53
C ASP A 14 13.64 -10.31 3.85
N ILE A 15 12.79 -10.13 2.85
CA ILE A 15 11.54 -9.35 2.93
C ILE A 15 10.43 -10.25 2.40
N LEU A 16 9.54 -10.69 3.27
CA LEU A 16 8.46 -11.61 2.87
C LEU A 16 7.40 -10.90 2.02
N ILE A 17 7.03 -9.67 2.42
CA ILE A 17 5.99 -8.88 1.76
C ILE A 17 6.45 -7.42 1.66
N ALA A 18 6.37 -6.86 0.46
CA ALA A 18 6.58 -5.43 0.23
C ALA A 18 5.28 -4.80 -0.29
N VAL A 19 4.65 -3.98 0.56
CA VAL A 19 3.42 -3.25 0.23
C VAL A 19 3.78 -1.89 -0.37
N VAL A 20 3.30 -1.61 -1.59
CA VAL A 20 3.63 -0.37 -2.31
C VAL A 20 2.43 0.31 -2.96
N ASP A 21 2.58 1.59 -3.26
CA ASP A 21 1.51 2.46 -3.77
C ASP A 21 1.24 2.29 -5.28
N GLY A 22 1.63 1.14 -5.86
CA GLY A 22 1.47 0.87 -7.29
C GLY A 22 2.52 1.55 -8.17
N LEU A 23 3.71 1.84 -7.63
CA LEU A 23 4.84 2.39 -8.38
C LEU A 23 5.27 1.44 -9.50
N LYS A 24 5.20 1.93 -10.74
CA LYS A 24 5.65 1.18 -11.92
C LYS A 24 7.14 0.84 -11.79
N GLY A 25 7.47 -0.43 -12.02
CA GLY A 25 8.86 -0.92 -11.96
C GLY A 25 9.36 -1.27 -10.56
N PHE A 26 8.64 -0.91 -9.49
CA PHE A 26 9.00 -1.34 -8.14
C PHE A 26 9.00 -2.87 -7.98
N PRO A 27 7.98 -3.62 -8.45
CA PRO A 27 8.00 -5.09 -8.35
C PRO A 27 9.22 -5.73 -9.03
N LYS A 28 9.71 -5.14 -10.13
CA LYS A 28 10.92 -5.61 -10.81
C LYS A 28 12.19 -5.28 -10.02
N ALA A 29 12.23 -4.11 -9.39
CA ALA A 29 13.37 -3.66 -8.61
C ALA A 29 13.54 -4.45 -7.31
N ILE A 30 12.44 -4.65 -6.56
CA ILE A 30 12.49 -5.40 -5.30
C ILE A 30 12.86 -6.86 -5.54
N ASN A 31 12.31 -7.48 -6.59
CA ASN A 31 12.62 -8.86 -6.94
C ASN A 31 14.08 -9.03 -7.44
N ALA A 32 14.75 -7.95 -7.84
CA ALA A 32 16.17 -8.00 -8.19
C ALA A 32 17.08 -8.02 -6.95
N ALA A 33 16.64 -7.42 -5.83
CA ALA A 33 17.39 -7.41 -4.57
C ALA A 33 16.99 -8.57 -3.63
N PHE A 34 15.71 -8.95 -3.65
CA PHE A 34 15.08 -9.96 -2.81
C PHE A 34 14.17 -10.85 -3.67
N LEU A 35 14.71 -12.00 -4.12
CA LEU A 35 14.05 -12.88 -5.09
C LEU A 35 12.72 -13.50 -4.59
N GLN A 36 12.57 -13.66 -3.27
CA GLN A 36 11.42 -14.33 -2.64
C GLN A 36 10.34 -13.34 -2.17
N THR A 37 10.52 -12.03 -2.41
CA THR A 37 9.62 -11.01 -1.91
C THR A 37 8.30 -10.97 -2.68
N LEU A 38 7.19 -11.02 -1.95
CA LEU A 38 5.87 -10.76 -2.52
C LEU A 38 5.62 -9.25 -2.62
N ALA A 39 5.65 -8.73 -3.84
CA ALA A 39 5.29 -7.34 -4.13
C ALA A 39 3.76 -7.18 -4.18
N GLN A 40 3.20 -6.55 -3.15
CA GLN A 40 1.77 -6.29 -3.02
C GLN A 40 1.47 -4.81 -3.29
N THR A 41 0.38 -4.52 -4.01
CA THR A 41 -0.16 -3.16 -4.07
C THR A 41 -1.05 -2.88 -2.86
N CYS A 42 -0.82 -1.75 -2.22
CA CYS A 42 -1.60 -1.31 -1.06
C CYS A 42 -3.05 -1.02 -1.47
N ILE A 43 -4.01 -1.74 -0.88
CA ILE A 43 -5.45 -1.56 -1.13
C ILE A 43 -5.89 -0.15 -0.73
N VAL A 44 -5.38 0.38 0.39
CA VAL A 44 -5.69 1.75 0.84
C VAL A 44 -5.27 2.79 -0.22
N HIS A 45 -4.09 2.64 -0.83
CA HIS A 45 -3.66 3.54 -1.91
C HIS A 45 -4.44 3.34 -3.21
N LEU A 46 -4.84 2.10 -3.52
CA LEU A 46 -5.69 1.82 -4.67
C LEU A 46 -7.09 2.44 -4.51
N ILE A 47 -7.67 2.39 -3.31
CA ILE A 47 -8.93 3.08 -2.97
C ILE A 47 -8.73 4.59 -3.07
N ARG A 48 -7.68 5.17 -2.46
CA ARG A 48 -7.41 6.61 -2.57
C ARG A 48 -7.24 7.07 -4.02
N THR A 49 -6.56 6.28 -4.84
CA THR A 49 -6.42 6.53 -6.28
C THR A 49 -7.76 6.47 -6.99
N SER A 50 -8.62 5.51 -6.63
CA SER A 50 -9.97 5.39 -7.18
C SER A 50 -10.83 6.62 -6.83
N LEU A 51 -10.76 7.09 -5.59
CA LEU A 51 -11.51 8.27 -5.12
C LEU A 51 -11.02 9.60 -5.71
N ALA A 52 -9.85 9.63 -6.35
CA ALA A 52 -9.37 10.81 -7.08
C ALA A 52 -10.25 11.11 -8.31
N TYR A 53 -10.94 10.11 -8.86
CA TYR A 53 -11.88 10.26 -9.98
C TYR A 53 -13.31 10.58 -9.54
N VAL A 54 -13.58 10.53 -8.22
CA VAL A 54 -14.94 10.53 -7.66
C VAL A 54 -15.25 11.90 -7.06
N SER A 55 -16.46 12.40 -7.34
CA SER A 55 -16.97 13.64 -6.75
C SER A 55 -17.04 13.49 -5.23
N TRP A 56 -16.83 14.56 -4.47
CA TRP A 56 -16.80 14.47 -3.00
C TRP A 56 -18.10 13.88 -2.41
N GLN A 57 -19.25 14.20 -3.00
CA GLN A 57 -20.57 13.75 -2.59
C GLN A 57 -20.75 12.24 -2.74
N ASP A 58 -20.19 11.68 -3.81
CA ASP A 58 -20.33 10.26 -4.16
C ASP A 58 -19.31 9.35 -3.44
N ARG A 59 -18.28 9.92 -2.79
CA ARG A 59 -17.16 9.15 -2.21
C ARG A 59 -17.61 8.08 -1.22
N ARG A 60 -18.55 8.42 -0.34
CA ARG A 60 -19.01 7.48 0.70
C ARG A 60 -19.62 6.24 0.09
N GLU A 61 -20.43 6.42 -0.95
CA GLU A 61 -21.16 5.36 -1.62
C GLU A 61 -20.23 4.54 -2.52
N VAL A 62 -19.28 5.18 -3.20
CA VAL A 62 -18.26 4.48 -3.99
C VAL A 62 -17.34 3.64 -3.09
N VAL A 63 -16.91 4.13 -1.93
CA VAL A 63 -16.13 3.31 -0.97
C VAL A 63 -16.94 2.10 -0.51
N ALA A 64 -18.23 2.28 -0.21
CA ALA A 64 -19.11 1.17 0.16
C ALA A 64 -19.23 0.14 -0.97
N ALA A 65 -19.33 0.59 -2.22
CA ALA A 65 -19.39 -0.27 -3.41
C ALA A 65 -18.07 -0.98 -3.72
N LEU A 66 -16.91 -0.40 -3.35
CA LEU A 66 -15.60 -1.04 -3.49
C LEU A 66 -15.28 -2.02 -2.35
N LYS A 67 -15.95 -1.91 -1.20
CA LYS A 67 -15.72 -2.76 -0.02
C LYS A 67 -15.81 -4.27 -0.29
N PRO A 68 -16.81 -4.78 -1.04
CA PRO A 68 -16.91 -6.20 -1.34
C PRO A 68 -15.68 -6.78 -2.04
N ILE A 69 -14.93 -5.97 -2.79
CA ILE A 69 -13.77 -6.42 -3.56
C ILE A 69 -12.65 -6.89 -2.62
N TYR A 70 -12.25 -6.07 -1.65
CA TYR A 70 -11.15 -6.40 -0.74
C TYR A 70 -11.58 -7.18 0.51
N VAL A 71 -12.87 -7.22 0.82
CA VAL A 71 -13.39 -8.07 1.91
C VAL A 71 -13.66 -9.52 1.43
N ALA A 72 -13.65 -9.77 0.11
CA ALA A 72 -13.94 -11.07 -0.45
C ALA A 72 -13.04 -12.19 0.11
N PRO A 73 -13.60 -13.40 0.35
CA PRO A 73 -12.84 -14.51 0.93
C PRO A 73 -11.79 -15.05 -0.04
N THR A 74 -12.11 -15.10 -1.34
CA THR A 74 -11.26 -15.66 -2.39
C THR A 74 -10.99 -14.66 -3.51
N VAL A 75 -9.98 -14.94 -4.34
CA VAL A 75 -9.62 -14.12 -5.50
C VAL A 75 -10.76 -14.09 -6.52
N GLU A 76 -11.44 -15.21 -6.71
CA GLU A 76 -12.57 -15.37 -7.64
C GLU A 76 -13.76 -14.53 -7.17
N ALA A 77 -14.08 -14.56 -5.87
CA ALA A 77 -15.12 -13.73 -5.30
C ALA A 77 -14.78 -12.23 -5.42
N ALA A 78 -13.50 -11.87 -5.28
CA ALA A 78 -13.03 -10.50 -5.47
C ALA A 78 -13.15 -10.03 -6.93
N LEU A 79 -12.84 -10.91 -7.89
CA LEU A 79 -13.03 -10.65 -9.32
C LEU A 79 -14.50 -10.45 -9.67
N GLN A 80 -15.38 -11.32 -9.18
CA GLN A 80 -16.83 -11.18 -9.36
C GLN A 80 -17.34 -9.87 -8.77
N ALA A 81 -16.86 -9.47 -7.59
CA ALA A 81 -17.20 -8.19 -6.99
C ALA A 81 -16.69 -7.00 -7.82
N LEU A 82 -15.51 -7.10 -8.43
CA LEU A 82 -14.96 -6.07 -9.31
C LEU A 82 -15.79 -5.94 -10.61
N GLU A 83 -16.21 -7.05 -11.19
CA GLU A 83 -17.10 -7.08 -12.37
C GLU A 83 -18.49 -6.52 -12.04
N ALA A 84 -19.05 -6.87 -10.88
CA ALA A 84 -20.31 -6.31 -10.39
C ALA A 84 -20.19 -4.79 -10.16
N PHE A 85 -19.07 -4.31 -9.62
CA PHE A 85 -18.80 -2.88 -9.48
C PHE A 85 -18.75 -2.18 -10.84
N GLU A 86 -18.05 -2.75 -11.82
CA GLU A 86 -17.89 -2.19 -13.16
C GLU A 86 -19.22 -2.10 -13.92
N THR A 87 -20.03 -3.15 -13.86
CA THR A 87 -21.34 -3.21 -14.54
C THR A 87 -22.43 -2.42 -13.81
N GLY A 88 -22.23 -2.15 -12.51
CA GLY A 88 -23.12 -1.40 -11.64
C GLY A 88 -23.16 0.11 -11.91
N PRO A 89 -24.01 0.85 -11.17
CA PRO A 89 -24.22 2.29 -11.39
C PRO A 89 -22.92 3.10 -11.16
N TRP A 90 -22.11 2.71 -10.19
CA TRP A 90 -20.84 3.39 -9.87
C TRP A 90 -19.74 3.13 -10.90
N GLY A 91 -19.62 1.90 -11.42
CA GLY A 91 -18.69 1.59 -12.50
C GLY A 91 -19.03 2.29 -13.80
N ARG A 92 -20.33 2.41 -14.12
CA ARG A 92 -20.79 3.19 -15.29
C ARG A 92 -20.57 4.69 -15.12
N LYS A 93 -20.81 5.24 -13.92
CA LYS A 93 -20.58 6.66 -13.60
C LYS A 93 -19.08 7.00 -13.55
N TYR A 94 -18.24 6.07 -13.08
CA TYR A 94 -16.79 6.23 -12.94
C TYR A 94 -16.02 5.11 -13.66
N PRO A 95 -16.01 5.09 -15.00
CA PRO A 95 -15.45 3.99 -15.79
C PRO A 95 -13.93 3.85 -15.68
N ALA A 96 -13.23 4.84 -15.10
CA ALA A 96 -11.79 4.80 -14.90
C ALA A 96 -11.35 3.86 -13.75
N ILE A 97 -12.26 3.55 -12.81
CA ILE A 97 -11.92 2.83 -11.58
C ILE A 97 -11.62 1.36 -11.87
N ALA A 98 -12.53 0.62 -12.52
CA ALA A 98 -12.33 -0.81 -12.76
C ALA A 98 -11.05 -1.13 -13.57
N PRO A 99 -10.71 -0.38 -14.64
CA PRO A 99 -9.42 -0.53 -15.32
C PRO A 99 -8.21 -0.25 -14.43
N ALA A 100 -8.31 0.69 -13.47
CA ALA A 100 -7.21 0.97 -12.54
C ALA A 100 -6.92 -0.22 -11.62
N TRP A 101 -7.98 -0.87 -11.12
CA TRP A 101 -7.86 -2.11 -10.34
C TRP A 101 -7.30 -3.25 -11.18
N ARG A 102 -7.80 -3.45 -12.40
CA ARG A 102 -7.32 -4.52 -13.30
C ARG A 102 -5.85 -4.39 -13.64
N ARG A 103 -5.34 -3.17 -13.86
CA ARG A 103 -3.91 -2.93 -14.14
C ARG A 103 -3.00 -3.36 -13.00
N GLN A 104 -3.48 -3.33 -11.76
CA GLN A 104 -2.73 -3.69 -10.55
C GLN A 104 -3.13 -5.06 -10.00
N TRP A 105 -4.02 -5.80 -10.70
CA TRP A 105 -4.65 -7.00 -10.17
C TRP A 105 -3.64 -8.07 -9.75
N GLN A 106 -2.59 -8.27 -10.57
CA GLN A 106 -1.51 -9.22 -10.26
C GLN A 106 -0.80 -8.92 -8.94
N GLN A 107 -0.70 -7.65 -8.54
CA GLN A 107 -0.12 -7.23 -7.27
C GLN A 107 -1.17 -7.12 -6.15
N VAL A 108 -2.47 -7.25 -6.47
CA VAL A 108 -3.57 -7.32 -5.50
C VAL A 108 -3.81 -8.76 -5.07
N VAL A 109 -3.66 -9.75 -5.97
CA VAL A 109 -3.87 -11.19 -5.66
C VAL A 109 -3.15 -11.67 -4.39
N PRO A 110 -1.87 -11.32 -4.11
CA PRO A 110 -1.18 -11.77 -2.91
C PRO A 110 -1.88 -11.39 -1.60
N PHE A 111 -2.68 -10.32 -1.60
CA PHE A 111 -3.47 -9.91 -0.45
C PHE A 111 -4.46 -10.99 0.02
N PHE A 112 -5.03 -11.75 -0.92
CA PHE A 112 -6.01 -12.79 -0.61
C PHE A 112 -5.38 -14.07 -0.06
N ALA A 113 -4.05 -14.23 -0.16
CA ALA A 113 -3.35 -15.36 0.44
C ALA A 113 -3.33 -15.29 1.98
N PHE A 114 -3.56 -14.11 2.56
CA PHE A 114 -3.58 -13.92 4.01
C PHE A 114 -4.98 -14.12 4.58
N PRO A 115 -5.13 -14.66 5.82
CA PRO A 115 -6.42 -14.75 6.47
C PRO A 115 -6.96 -13.34 6.82
N PRO A 116 -8.29 -13.17 6.97
CA PRO A 116 -8.92 -11.86 7.21
C PRO A 116 -8.36 -11.08 8.40
N GLU A 117 -7.89 -11.79 9.42
CA GLU A 117 -7.26 -11.22 10.62
C GLU A 117 -5.97 -10.49 10.28
N VAL A 118 -5.12 -11.09 9.43
CA VAL A 118 -3.87 -10.50 8.95
C VAL A 118 -4.16 -9.38 7.94
N ARG A 119 -5.15 -9.55 7.07
CA ARG A 119 -5.59 -8.49 6.14
C ARG A 119 -6.00 -7.22 6.86
N ARG A 120 -6.67 -7.34 8.01
CA ARG A 120 -7.02 -6.19 8.85
C ARG A 120 -5.77 -5.44 9.30
N ILE A 121 -4.71 -6.13 9.71
CA ILE A 121 -3.46 -5.47 10.14
C ILE A 121 -2.80 -4.74 8.96
N ILE A 122 -2.78 -5.36 7.78
CA ILE A 122 -2.18 -4.81 6.56
C ILE A 122 -2.94 -3.56 6.06
N ASP A 123 -4.27 -3.58 6.11
CA ASP A 123 -5.13 -2.52 5.56
C ASP A 123 -5.71 -1.57 6.61
N THR A 124 -5.36 -1.72 7.89
CA THR A 124 -5.69 -0.70 8.89
C THR A 124 -4.90 0.55 8.53
N PRO A 125 -5.56 1.69 8.21
CA PRO A 125 -4.87 2.96 8.27
C PRO A 125 -4.55 3.14 9.75
N THR A 126 -3.33 2.77 10.18
CA THR A 126 -2.88 3.12 11.52
C THR A 126 -3.16 4.62 11.69
N PRO A 127 -3.90 5.04 12.74
CA PRO A 127 -3.81 6.43 13.11
C PRO A 127 -2.35 6.60 13.53
N SER A 128 -1.53 7.22 12.69
CA SER A 128 -0.23 7.76 13.11
C SER A 128 -0.47 8.94 14.05
N ARG A 129 -1.18 8.71 15.15
CA ARG A 129 -1.03 9.46 16.39
C ARG A 129 0.17 8.85 17.11
N ALA A 130 1.36 9.21 16.62
CA ALA A 130 2.65 9.27 17.33
C ALA A 130 3.81 9.24 16.33
N SER A 131 3.90 10.25 15.45
CA SER A 131 5.17 10.78 14.92
C SER A 131 4.93 12.21 14.39
N THR A 132 4.17 13.00 15.15
CA THR A 132 4.17 14.46 15.02
C THR A 132 4.39 15.04 16.41
N ALA A 133 5.59 14.80 16.94
CA ALA A 133 6.23 15.47 18.07
C ALA A 133 7.63 14.83 18.13
N SER A 134 8.73 15.41 17.67
CA SER A 134 9.11 16.82 17.63
C SER A 134 10.08 17.03 16.46
N CYS A 135 9.65 17.76 15.44
CA CYS A 135 10.53 18.73 14.79
C CYS A 135 9.89 20.08 15.07
N VAL A 136 10.05 20.56 16.30
CA VAL A 136 10.00 22.00 16.54
C VAL A 136 11.04 22.60 15.61
N PRO A 137 10.68 23.56 14.73
CA PRO A 137 11.68 24.33 14.02
C PRO A 137 12.53 25.02 15.08
N GLN A 138 13.80 24.65 15.22
CA GLN A 138 14.74 25.58 15.81
C GLN A 138 14.73 26.78 14.88
N SER A 139 14.21 27.91 15.36
CA SER A 139 14.42 29.21 14.73
C SER A 139 15.92 29.40 14.57
N ALA A 140 16.41 29.23 13.35
CA ALA A 140 17.69 29.76 12.91
C ALA A 140 17.38 30.82 11.86
N ALA A 141 17.79 32.03 12.19
CA ALA A 141 17.60 33.24 11.41
C ALA A 141 18.17 33.11 9.98
N GLY A 142 17.51 33.81 9.05
CA GLY A 142 18.13 34.34 7.82
C GLY A 142 18.31 33.35 6.67
N GLY A 143 17.50 33.51 5.62
CA GLY A 143 17.79 32.92 4.30
C GLY A 143 16.55 32.68 3.44
N THR A 144 16.22 33.63 2.57
CA THR A 144 15.20 33.50 1.53
C THR A 144 15.65 32.53 0.43
N SER A 145 15.08 31.32 0.39
CA SER A 145 14.98 30.47 -0.81
C SER A 145 13.88 29.42 -0.64
N PRO A 146 12.99 29.19 -1.63
CA PRO A 146 11.90 28.23 -1.50
C PRO A 146 12.42 26.79 -1.68
N PRO A 147 12.01 25.82 -0.85
CA PRO A 147 12.45 24.44 -1.00
C PRO A 147 11.78 23.77 -2.21
N THR A 148 12.59 23.07 -2.99
CA THR A 148 12.19 22.33 -4.19
C THR A 148 11.33 21.11 -3.84
N ARG A 149 10.33 20.88 -4.69
CA ARG A 149 9.32 19.82 -4.66
C ARG A 149 9.94 18.42 -4.79
N ARG A 150 10.52 17.84 -3.73
CA ARG A 150 11.05 16.47 -3.79
C ARG A 150 11.09 15.72 -2.45
N GLN A 151 9.92 15.43 -1.88
CA GLN A 151 9.77 14.23 -1.06
C GLN A 151 8.29 13.81 -1.05
N ARG A 152 7.90 12.98 -2.02
CA ARG A 152 6.64 12.23 -1.95
C ARG A 152 6.96 10.95 -1.19
N ASN A 153 6.36 10.85 -0.01
CA ASN A 153 6.54 9.81 0.99
C ASN A 153 6.53 8.41 0.38
N CYS A 154 7.61 7.67 0.67
CA CYS A 154 7.69 6.23 0.51
C CYS A 154 7.32 5.63 1.88
N CYS A 155 6.09 5.17 2.04
CA CYS A 155 5.69 4.45 3.24
C CYS A 155 6.14 2.98 3.08
N ILE A 156 7.37 2.69 3.47
CA ILE A 156 7.89 1.31 3.54
C ILE A 156 7.46 0.71 4.87
N TRP A 157 6.53 -0.24 4.83
CA TRP A 157 6.34 -1.18 5.93
C TRP A 157 7.45 -2.22 5.85
N SER A 158 8.51 -2.06 6.66
CA SER A 158 9.44 -3.14 6.94
C SER A 158 8.90 -3.94 8.11
N CYS A 159 8.16 -5.02 7.82
CA CYS A 159 7.78 -5.99 8.84
C CYS A 159 8.98 -6.91 9.08
N ALA A 160 9.93 -6.46 9.90
CA ALA A 160 10.96 -7.32 10.44
C ALA A 160 10.34 -8.25 11.49
N MET A 161 9.72 -9.35 11.06
CA MET A 161 9.49 -10.49 11.95
C MET A 161 10.84 -11.18 12.16
N SER A 162 11.63 -10.67 13.12
CA SER A 162 12.77 -11.40 13.63
C SER A 162 12.24 -12.56 14.48
N ALA A 163 12.16 -13.74 13.87
CA ALA A 163 12.08 -15.00 14.59
C ALA A 163 13.38 -15.20 15.38
N LYS A 164 13.47 -14.62 16.58
CA LYS A 164 14.46 -15.00 17.59
C LYS A 164 13.78 -15.85 18.64
N THR A 165 13.60 -17.12 18.31
CA THR A 165 13.68 -18.18 19.32
C THR A 165 15.14 -18.33 19.73
N GLY A 166 15.45 -18.16 21.02
CA GLY A 166 16.71 -18.66 21.57
C GLY A 166 17.31 -17.82 22.70
N ARG A 167 16.95 -18.20 23.93
CA ARG A 167 17.65 -18.00 25.22
C ARG A 167 17.52 -16.65 25.92
N CYS A 168 16.70 -16.68 26.98
CA CYS A 168 17.00 -16.01 28.25
C CYS A 168 18.05 -16.82 29.02
N SER A 169 19.01 -16.16 29.68
CA SER A 169 19.54 -16.56 31.00
C SER A 169 20.44 -15.45 31.56
N ALA A 170 20.11 -15.10 32.81
CA ALA A 170 20.82 -14.35 33.86
C ALA A 170 21.55 -13.04 33.50
#